data_AF-A0A699GP02-F1
#
_entry.id   AF-A0A699GP02-F1
#
_cell.length_a   1.000
_cell.length_b   1.000
_cell.length_c   1.000
_cell.angle_alpha   90.00
_cell.angle_beta   90.00
_cell.angle_gamma   90.00
#
_symmetry.space_group_name_H-M   'P 1'
#
loop_
_entity.id
_entity.type
_entity.pdbx_description
1 polymer ?
#
loop_
_entity_poly.entity_id
_entity_poly.type
_entity_poly.pdbx_seq_one_letter_code
_entity_poly.pdbx_strand_id
1 'polypeptide(L)'
;MQLSTEQAFCLPLLNPKSEKLHIIQTPVEIEISKELPKISLVKTSFQKLKNDLASFDKVVKVKTTPDAITERSWGFERTKKVFKEEDIPFINSFRAPFKDFENGLHNELNEVKTVFNQMKDVVQQCSVDKKYFNIEKKEVSLDNDRLLDHIIVQDVMNIMMHVDFVLAKVSPADNLEIDLKLRDWSRKMITYLNFSYLKI
;
A
#
# COMPACT_ATOMS: atom_id res chain seq x y z
N MET A 1 -33.61 -49.86 -4.51
CA MET A 1 -32.50 -49.47 -3.63
C MET A 1 -33.01 -48.34 -2.75
N GLN A 2 -33.44 -48.68 -1.53
CA GLN A 2 -34.24 -47.81 -0.66
C GLN A 2 -33.29 -47.26 0.39
N LEU A 3 -32.95 -45.97 0.30
CA LEU A 3 -32.16 -45.28 1.32
C LEU A 3 -32.97 -45.31 2.62
N SER A 4 -32.36 -45.76 3.73
CA SER A 4 -32.98 -45.75 5.05
C SER A 4 -33.41 -44.33 5.41
N THR A 5 -34.57 -44.19 6.05
CA THR A 5 -35.16 -42.92 6.51
C THR A 5 -34.22 -42.07 7.37
N GLU A 6 -33.18 -42.66 7.96
CA GLU A 6 -32.14 -41.93 8.72
C GLU A 6 -31.13 -41.20 7.82
N GLN A 7 -30.81 -41.71 6.63
CA GLN A 7 -29.89 -41.03 5.70
C GLN A 7 -30.51 -39.78 5.07
N ALA A 8 -31.84 -39.69 5.03
CA ALA A 8 -32.57 -38.53 4.51
C ALA A 8 -32.55 -37.33 5.47
N PHE A 9 -32.30 -37.55 6.77
CA PHE A 9 -32.30 -36.48 7.77
C PHE A 9 -31.00 -35.65 7.76
N CYS A 10 -29.90 -36.21 7.24
CA CYS A 10 -28.59 -35.55 7.20
C CYS A 10 -28.34 -34.70 5.94
N LEU A 11 -29.16 -34.86 4.88
CA LEU A 11 -28.95 -34.18 3.60
C LEU A 11 -29.17 -32.64 3.62
N PRO A 12 -30.09 -32.05 4.41
CA PRO A 12 -30.29 -30.60 4.41
C PRO A 12 -29.13 -29.79 5.03
N LEU A 13 -28.26 -30.44 5.83
CA LEU A 13 -27.14 -29.79 6.54
C LEU A 13 -25.83 -29.77 5.73
N LEU A 14 -25.78 -30.52 4.63
CA LEU A 14 -24.61 -30.63 3.73
C LEU A 14 -24.45 -29.44 2.78
N ASN A 15 -25.30 -28.42 2.89
CA ASN A 15 -25.26 -27.24 2.03
C ASN A 15 -25.08 -26.00 2.91
N PRO A 16 -23.87 -25.75 3.46
CA PRO A 16 -23.56 -24.40 3.90
C PRO A 16 -23.73 -23.55 2.65
N LYS A 17 -24.68 -22.61 2.69
CA LYS A 17 -24.74 -21.54 1.70
C LYS A 17 -23.42 -20.79 1.80
N SER A 18 -22.41 -21.28 1.09
CA SER A 18 -21.28 -20.48 0.67
C SER A 18 -21.88 -19.46 -0.27
N GLU A 19 -22.40 -18.37 0.30
CA GLU A 19 -22.41 -17.11 -0.43
C GLU A 19 -20.96 -16.90 -0.82
N LYS A 20 -20.70 -17.19 -2.09
CA LYS A 20 -19.40 -17.05 -2.73
C LYS A 20 -18.93 -15.64 -2.41
N LEU A 21 -18.02 -15.51 -1.44
CA LEU A 21 -17.36 -14.24 -1.14
C LEU A 21 -16.81 -13.81 -2.49
N HIS A 22 -17.39 -12.74 -3.02
CA HIS A 22 -17.01 -12.20 -4.30
C HIS A 22 -15.63 -11.62 -4.05
N ILE A 23 -14.59 -12.44 -4.24
CA ILE A 23 -13.19 -12.03 -4.19
C ILE A 23 -13.02 -11.12 -5.40
N ILE A 24 -13.45 -9.87 -5.26
CA ILE A 24 -13.13 -8.79 -6.19
C ILE A 24 -11.75 -8.31 -5.76
N GLN A 25 -10.75 -9.19 -5.93
CA GLN A 25 -9.38 -8.75 -6.09
C GLN A 25 -9.27 -8.20 -7.52
N THR A 26 -9.83 -7.03 -7.76
CA THR A 26 -9.22 -6.15 -8.76
C THR A 26 -8.08 -5.47 -8.04
N PRO A 27 -6.80 -5.78 -8.38
CA PRO A 27 -5.70 -4.95 -7.97
C PRO A 27 -6.06 -3.54 -8.42
N VAL A 28 -6.17 -2.60 -7.48
CA VAL A 28 -6.22 -1.19 -7.85
C VAL A 28 -4.84 -0.91 -8.43
N GLU A 29 -4.71 -1.03 -9.75
CA GLU A 29 -3.61 -0.42 -10.48
C GLU A 29 -3.80 1.08 -10.27
N ILE A 30 -3.27 1.58 -9.16
CA ILE A 30 -3.19 3.00 -8.95
C ILE A 30 -2.17 3.47 -9.98
N GLU A 31 -2.70 3.99 -11.08
CA GLU A 31 -1.98 4.57 -12.19
C GLU A 31 -1.31 5.85 -11.71
N ILE A 32 -0.24 5.68 -10.92
CA ILE A 32 0.68 6.77 -10.62
C ILE A 32 1.30 7.10 -11.96
N SER A 33 1.07 8.32 -12.44
CA SER A 33 1.81 8.88 -13.57
C SER A 33 3.31 8.66 -13.29
N LYS A 34 3.91 7.71 -13.99
CA LYS A 34 5.33 7.36 -13.88
C LYS A 34 6.24 8.43 -14.49
N GLU A 35 5.67 9.49 -15.08
CA GLU A 35 6.46 10.59 -15.59
C GLU A 35 7.09 11.36 -14.43
N LEU A 36 8.41 11.25 -14.35
CA LEU A 36 9.21 12.07 -13.46
C LEU A 36 9.06 13.56 -13.85
N PRO A 37 9.12 14.47 -12.86
CA PRO A 37 9.14 15.90 -13.12
C PRO A 37 10.20 16.25 -14.16
N LYS A 38 9.86 17.17 -15.06
CA LYS A 38 10.74 17.55 -16.17
C LYS A 38 11.82 18.52 -15.70
N ILE A 39 12.84 17.97 -15.02
CA ILE A 39 14.08 18.67 -14.56
C ILE A 39 14.83 19.40 -15.71
N SER A 40 14.39 19.20 -16.95
CA SER A 40 14.99 19.79 -18.15
C SER A 40 14.88 21.31 -18.22
N LEU A 41 13.85 21.94 -17.62
CA LEU A 41 13.63 23.38 -17.76
C LEU A 41 14.62 24.19 -16.94
N VAL A 42 14.79 23.86 -15.65
CA VAL A 42 15.76 24.50 -14.75
C VAL A 42 17.18 24.29 -15.25
N LYS A 43 17.50 23.09 -15.77
CA LYS A 43 18.81 22.82 -16.34
C LYS A 43 19.13 23.73 -17.52
N THR A 44 18.16 23.95 -18.40
CA THR A 44 18.33 24.76 -19.61
C THR A 44 18.50 26.24 -19.25
N SER A 45 17.63 26.78 -18.38
CA SER A 45 17.71 28.17 -17.92
C SER A 45 18.98 28.45 -17.11
N PHE A 46 19.40 27.50 -16.26
CA PHE A 46 20.67 27.59 -15.53
C PHE A 46 21.89 27.63 -16.47
N GLN A 47 21.91 26.81 -17.52
CA GLN A 47 23.01 26.81 -18.48
C GLN A 47 23.07 28.14 -19.27
N LYS A 48 21.92 28.72 -19.62
CA LYS A 48 21.84 30.04 -20.24
C LYS A 48 22.42 31.12 -19.31
N LEU A 49 21.99 31.14 -18.05
CA LEU A 49 22.50 32.07 -17.04
C LEU A 49 24.02 31.96 -16.85
N LYS A 50 24.55 30.74 -16.82
CA LYS A 50 25.99 30.48 -16.71
C LYS A 50 26.77 31.02 -17.91
N ASN A 51 26.24 30.84 -19.12
CA ASN A 51 26.87 31.34 -20.34
C ASN A 51 26.89 32.88 -20.37
N ASP A 52 25.79 33.52 -19.98
CA ASP A 52 25.69 34.99 -19.91
C ASP A 52 26.71 35.55 -18.91
N LEU A 53 26.84 34.94 -17.72
CA LEU A 53 27.83 35.33 -16.71
C LEU A 53 29.28 35.18 -17.20
N ALA A 54 29.58 34.07 -17.88
CA ALA A 54 30.92 33.84 -18.44
C ALA A 54 31.27 34.83 -19.57
N SER A 55 30.28 35.27 -20.34
CA SER A 55 30.48 36.27 -21.38
C SER A 55 30.85 37.64 -20.80
N PHE A 56 30.20 38.03 -19.70
CA PHE A 56 30.45 39.31 -19.05
C PHE A 56 31.74 39.37 -18.28
N ASP A 57 32.11 38.30 -17.56
CA ASP A 57 33.42 38.22 -16.91
C ASP A 57 34.55 38.52 -17.91
N LYS A 58 34.43 38.03 -19.15
CA LYS A 58 35.38 38.37 -20.23
C LYS A 58 35.33 39.85 -20.63
N VAL A 59 34.13 40.41 -20.83
CA VAL A 59 33.96 41.83 -21.24
C VAL A 59 34.52 42.78 -20.18
N VAL A 60 34.17 42.56 -18.91
CA VAL A 60 34.67 43.37 -17.78
C VAL A 60 36.18 43.25 -17.67
N LYS A 61 36.76 42.04 -17.71
CA LYS A 61 38.22 41.84 -17.65
C LYS A 61 38.95 42.62 -18.74
N VAL A 62 38.48 42.54 -19.99
CA VAL A 62 39.12 43.25 -21.11
C VAL A 62 39.14 44.76 -20.89
N LYS A 63 38.08 45.34 -20.33
CA LYS A 63 37.94 46.80 -20.22
C LYS A 63 38.41 47.40 -18.90
N THR A 64 38.50 46.59 -17.86
CA THR A 64 39.03 46.99 -16.55
C THR A 64 40.54 46.79 -16.44
N THR A 65 41.17 46.08 -17.38
CA THR A 65 42.63 45.97 -17.46
C THR A 65 43.22 47.36 -17.73
N PRO A 66 43.97 47.97 -16.79
CA PRO A 66 44.49 49.32 -16.98
C PRO A 66 45.61 49.33 -18.02
N ASP A 67 45.56 50.29 -18.94
CA ASP A 67 46.66 50.54 -19.86
C ASP A 67 47.64 51.52 -19.20
N ALA A 68 48.92 51.15 -19.09
CA ALA A 68 49.94 51.83 -18.27
C ALA A 68 50.12 53.33 -18.59
N ILE A 69 49.63 53.78 -19.75
CA ILE A 69 49.75 55.15 -20.25
C ILE A 69 48.65 56.10 -19.72
N THR A 70 47.50 55.58 -19.25
CA THR A 70 46.31 56.43 -18.96
C THR A 70 45.86 56.48 -17.50
N GLU A 71 46.58 55.81 -16.61
CA GLU A 71 46.21 55.65 -15.19
C GLU A 71 46.39 56.93 -14.34
N ARG A 72 47.15 57.92 -14.82
CA ARG A 72 47.65 59.03 -13.98
C ARG A 72 46.65 60.17 -13.68
N SER A 73 45.48 60.23 -14.31
CA SER A 73 44.52 61.34 -14.08
C SER A 73 43.04 61.07 -14.46
N TRP A 74 42.74 60.03 -15.23
CA TRP A 74 41.39 59.80 -15.82
C TRP A 74 40.68 58.53 -15.31
N GLY A 75 41.23 57.87 -14.28
CA GLY A 75 40.76 56.55 -13.81
C GLY A 75 39.31 56.55 -13.31
N PHE A 76 38.91 57.53 -12.50
CA PHE A 76 37.56 57.58 -11.90
C PHE A 76 36.45 57.76 -12.95
N GLU A 77 36.61 58.69 -13.89
CA GLU A 77 35.60 58.93 -14.93
C GLU A 77 35.49 57.74 -15.89
N ARG A 78 36.58 57.01 -16.14
CA ARG A 78 36.51 55.74 -16.89
C ARG A 78 35.69 54.68 -16.15
N THR A 79 35.98 54.42 -14.88
CA THR A 79 35.23 53.42 -14.09
C THR A 79 33.75 53.77 -14.05
N LYS A 80 33.43 55.05 -13.85
CA LYS A 80 32.05 55.55 -13.85
C LYS A 80 31.36 55.36 -15.21
N LYS A 81 32.09 55.57 -16.32
CA LYS A 81 31.59 55.34 -17.68
C LYS A 81 31.34 53.84 -17.94
N VAL A 82 32.31 52.97 -17.61
CA VAL A 82 32.18 51.51 -17.71
C VAL A 82 30.97 51.01 -16.93
N PHE A 83 30.79 51.48 -15.69
CA PHE A 83 29.65 51.09 -14.87
C PHE A 83 28.30 51.46 -15.54
N LYS A 84 28.20 52.68 -16.08
CA LYS A 84 26.95 53.15 -16.71
C LYS A 84 26.66 52.50 -18.05
N GLU A 85 27.69 52.29 -18.87
CA GLU A 85 27.54 51.84 -20.25
C GLU A 85 27.55 50.31 -20.38
N GLU A 86 28.02 49.59 -19.35
CA GLU A 86 28.22 48.14 -19.44
C GLU A 86 27.60 47.37 -18.29
N ASP A 87 27.93 47.71 -17.06
CA ASP A 87 27.44 46.98 -15.89
C ASP A 87 25.92 47.12 -15.77
N ILE A 88 25.38 48.33 -15.91
CA ILE A 88 23.92 48.57 -15.86
C ILE A 88 23.18 47.82 -16.99
N PRO A 89 23.53 47.95 -18.28
CA PRO A 89 22.89 47.18 -19.35
C PRO A 89 23.04 45.67 -19.17
N PHE A 90 24.18 45.20 -18.69
CA PHE A 90 24.41 43.78 -18.46
C PHE A 90 23.54 43.23 -17.33
N ILE A 91 23.47 43.92 -16.18
CA ILE A 91 22.58 43.54 -15.07
C ILE A 91 21.13 43.51 -15.57
N ASN A 92 20.73 44.48 -16.40
CA ASN A 92 19.40 44.49 -17.01
C ASN A 92 19.18 43.31 -17.97
N SER A 93 20.22 42.84 -18.66
CA SER A 93 20.15 41.67 -19.55
C SER A 93 19.84 40.37 -18.80
N PHE A 94 20.24 40.25 -17.54
CA PHE A 94 19.94 39.08 -16.70
C PHE A 94 18.48 38.98 -16.26
N ARG A 95 17.72 40.07 -16.33
CA ARG A 95 16.34 40.09 -15.82
C ARG A 95 15.47 39.01 -16.47
N ALA A 96 15.60 38.81 -17.78
CA ALA A 96 14.83 37.80 -18.50
C ALA A 96 15.31 36.36 -18.18
N PRO A 97 16.62 36.00 -18.34
CA PRO A 97 17.12 34.68 -17.96
C PRO A 97 16.83 34.30 -16.50
N PHE A 98 16.93 35.26 -15.57
CA PHE A 98 16.65 35.01 -14.16
C PHE A 98 15.17 34.72 -13.92
N LYS A 99 14.28 35.48 -14.57
CA LYS A 99 12.83 35.22 -14.51
C LYS A 99 12.46 33.86 -15.13
N ASP A 100 13.10 33.49 -16.25
CA ASP A 100 12.93 32.16 -16.86
C ASP A 100 13.38 31.05 -15.90
N PHE A 101 14.49 31.26 -15.20
CA PHE A 101 14.99 30.34 -14.18
C PHE A 101 14.05 30.22 -12.97
N GLU A 102 13.59 31.33 -12.41
CA GLU A 102 12.61 31.35 -11.31
C GLU A 102 11.31 30.63 -11.69
N ASN A 103 10.78 30.91 -12.88
CA ASN A 103 9.58 30.26 -13.40
C ASN A 103 9.79 28.75 -13.58
N GLY A 104 10.96 28.35 -14.10
CA GLY A 104 11.34 26.94 -14.24
C GLY A 104 11.39 26.23 -12.89
N LEU A 105 12.03 26.84 -11.89
CA LEU A 105 12.10 26.31 -10.53
C LEU A 105 10.72 26.17 -9.90
N HIS A 106 9.87 27.20 -10.06
CA HIS A 106 8.51 27.18 -9.53
C HIS A 106 7.68 26.06 -10.17
N ASN A 107 7.79 25.87 -11.48
CA ASN A 107 7.09 24.79 -12.19
C ASN A 107 7.56 23.41 -11.72
N GLU A 108 8.87 23.16 -11.69
CA GLU A 108 9.43 21.87 -11.23
C GLU A 108 9.08 21.58 -9.76
N LEU A 109 9.10 22.60 -8.89
CA LEU A 109 8.68 22.46 -7.50
C LEU A 109 7.19 22.08 -7.38
N ASN A 110 6.33 22.67 -8.20
CA ASN A 110 4.89 22.34 -8.23
C ASN A 110 4.64 20.92 -8.77
N GLU A 111 5.41 20.48 -9.76
CA GLU A 111 5.36 19.09 -10.27
C GLU A 111 5.76 18.10 -9.17
N VAL A 112 6.91 18.32 -8.51
CA VAL A 112 7.37 17.48 -7.38
C VAL A 112 6.34 17.45 -6.26
N LYS A 113 5.75 18.60 -5.90
CA LYS A 113 4.72 18.70 -4.87
C LYS A 113 3.46 17.90 -5.24
N THR A 114 3.06 17.95 -6.51
CA THR A 114 1.92 17.19 -7.03
C THR A 114 2.17 15.69 -6.94
N VAL A 115 3.33 15.21 -7.40
CA VAL A 115 3.73 13.79 -7.29
C VAL A 115 3.76 13.34 -5.83
N PHE A 116 4.30 14.17 -4.94
CA PHE A 116 4.35 13.85 -3.51
C PHE A 116 2.95 13.73 -2.88
N ASN A 117 2.02 14.61 -3.25
CA ASN A 117 0.64 14.51 -2.79
C ASN A 117 -0.05 13.24 -3.31
N GLN A 118 0.13 12.90 -4.60
CA GLN A 118 -0.39 11.64 -5.16
C GLN A 118 0.19 10.42 -4.42
N MET A 119 1.50 10.39 -4.20
CA MET A 119 2.15 9.31 -3.45
C MET A 119 1.60 9.21 -2.02
N LYS A 120 1.37 10.34 -1.36
CA LYS A 120 0.77 10.38 -0.02
C LYS A 120 -0.63 9.76 -0.03
N ASP A 121 -1.46 10.10 -0.99
CA ASP A 121 -2.82 9.57 -1.10
C ASP A 121 -2.81 8.05 -1.35
N VAL A 122 -1.91 7.58 -2.22
CA VAL A 122 -1.70 6.13 -2.46
C VAL A 122 -1.29 5.39 -1.19
N VAL A 123 -0.34 5.95 -0.43
CA VAL A 123 0.11 5.34 0.83
C VAL A 123 -1.02 5.28 1.86
N GLN A 124 -1.85 6.31 1.93
CA GLN A 124 -3.03 6.30 2.81
C GLN A 124 -4.04 5.23 2.38
N GLN A 125 -4.34 5.11 1.09
CA GLN A 125 -5.23 4.09 0.57
C GLN A 125 -4.70 2.67 0.86
N CYS A 126 -3.40 2.43 0.60
CA CYS A 126 -2.75 1.15 0.91
C CYS A 126 -2.84 0.77 2.40
N SER A 127 -2.76 1.76 3.30
CA SER A 127 -2.96 1.54 4.74
C SER A 127 -4.39 1.09 5.07
N VAL A 128 -5.39 1.64 4.40
CA VAL A 128 -6.80 1.22 4.53
C VAL A 128 -6.99 -0.18 3.97
N ASP A 129 -6.50 -0.46 2.76
CA ASP A 129 -6.62 -1.78 2.12
C ASP A 129 -5.98 -2.88 2.95
N LYS A 130 -4.80 -2.61 3.55
CA LYS A 130 -4.14 -3.54 4.48
C LYS A 130 -5.00 -3.86 5.70
N LYS A 131 -5.72 -2.87 6.25
CA LYS A 131 -6.63 -3.10 7.37
C LYS A 131 -7.82 -3.96 6.95
N TYR A 132 -8.40 -3.67 5.78
CA TYR A 132 -9.50 -4.46 5.22
C TYR A 132 -9.09 -5.92 4.98
N PHE A 133 -7.96 -6.16 4.32
CA PHE A 133 -7.40 -7.49 4.11
C PHE A 133 -7.16 -8.25 5.43
N ASN A 134 -6.67 -7.56 6.46
CA ASN A 134 -6.49 -8.18 7.78
C ASN A 134 -7.82 -8.55 8.45
N ILE A 135 -8.90 -7.81 8.20
CA ILE A 135 -10.25 -8.14 8.70
C ILE A 135 -10.76 -9.38 7.97
N GLU A 136 -10.71 -9.40 6.64
CA GLU A 136 -11.13 -10.53 5.81
C GLU A 136 -10.37 -11.81 6.18
N LYS A 137 -9.05 -11.72 6.39
CA LYS A 137 -8.25 -12.86 6.85
C LYS A 137 -8.73 -13.43 8.19
N LYS A 138 -9.13 -12.57 9.14
CA LYS A 138 -9.66 -13.00 10.44
C LYS A 138 -11.03 -13.65 10.30
N GLU A 139 -11.88 -13.12 9.43
CA GLU A 139 -13.21 -13.67 9.14
C GLU A 139 -13.10 -15.08 8.53
N VAL A 140 -12.26 -15.26 7.51
CA VAL A 140 -11.99 -16.58 6.91
C VAL A 140 -11.41 -17.57 7.93
N SER A 141 -10.52 -17.10 8.82
CA SER A 141 -9.99 -17.96 9.89
C SER A 141 -11.10 -18.43 10.84
N LEU A 142 -12.01 -17.52 11.21
CA LEU A 142 -13.11 -17.81 12.12
C LEU A 142 -14.14 -18.76 11.48
N ASP A 143 -14.41 -18.61 10.20
CA ASP A 143 -15.28 -19.55 9.46
C ASP A 143 -14.65 -20.93 9.32
N ASN A 144 -13.33 -21.02 9.11
CA ASN A 144 -12.61 -22.30 9.12
C ASN A 144 -12.71 -23.00 10.49
N ASP A 145 -12.54 -22.26 11.58
CA ASP A 145 -12.66 -22.79 12.94
C ASP A 145 -14.08 -23.34 13.17
N ARG A 146 -15.12 -22.59 12.75
CA ARG A 146 -16.52 -23.04 12.81
C ARG A 146 -16.79 -24.30 11.98
N LEU A 147 -16.22 -24.37 10.77
CA LEU A 147 -16.37 -25.54 9.91
C LEU A 147 -15.68 -26.76 10.51
N LEU A 148 -14.50 -26.57 11.10
CA LEU A 148 -13.76 -27.63 11.78
C LEU A 148 -14.56 -28.17 12.97
N ASP A 149 -15.11 -27.28 13.80
CA ASP A 149 -15.99 -27.65 14.91
C ASP A 149 -17.20 -28.45 14.40
N HIS A 150 -17.83 -28.02 13.30
CA HIS A 150 -18.96 -28.73 12.70
C HIS A 150 -18.58 -30.14 12.24
N ILE A 151 -17.45 -30.30 11.54
CA ILE A 151 -16.95 -31.61 11.08
C ILE A 151 -16.68 -32.53 12.27
N ILE A 152 -16.02 -32.01 13.32
CA ILE A 152 -15.75 -32.79 14.53
C ILE A 152 -17.05 -33.25 15.19
N VAL A 153 -18.03 -32.36 15.34
CA VAL A 153 -19.34 -32.71 15.90
C VAL A 153 -20.03 -33.78 15.05
N GLN A 154 -19.99 -33.65 13.72
CA GLN A 154 -20.59 -34.62 12.80
C GLN A 154 -19.91 -36.00 12.89
N ASP A 155 -18.58 -36.06 12.92
CA ASP A 155 -17.83 -37.30 13.05
C ASP A 155 -18.11 -38.00 14.39
N VAL A 156 -18.17 -37.24 15.48
CA VAL A 156 -18.52 -37.76 16.81
C VAL A 156 -19.93 -38.32 16.82
N MET A 157 -20.91 -37.61 16.24
CA MET A 157 -22.28 -38.10 16.13
C MET A 157 -22.37 -39.37 15.28
N ASN A 158 -21.65 -39.42 14.15
CA ASN A 158 -21.58 -40.61 13.30
C ASN A 158 -21.02 -41.83 14.05
N ILE A 159 -19.93 -41.64 14.80
CA ILE A 159 -19.34 -42.70 15.65
C ILE A 159 -20.34 -43.16 16.71
N MET A 160 -21.01 -42.23 17.41
CA MET A 160 -22.01 -42.55 18.43
C MET A 160 -23.16 -43.37 17.85
N MET A 161 -23.74 -42.92 16.74
CA MET A 161 -24.83 -43.65 16.07
C MET A 161 -24.40 -45.05 15.62
N HIS A 162 -23.17 -45.20 15.11
CA HIS A 162 -22.63 -46.51 14.71
C HIS A 162 -22.44 -47.43 15.92
N VAL A 163 -21.94 -46.91 17.05
CA VAL A 163 -21.78 -47.67 18.28
C VAL A 163 -23.13 -48.11 18.84
N ASP A 164 -24.12 -47.22 18.92
CA ASP A 164 -25.48 -47.54 19.38
C ASP A 164 -26.12 -48.64 18.52
N PHE A 165 -25.94 -48.55 17.20
CA PHE A 165 -26.42 -49.57 16.26
C PHE A 165 -25.74 -50.93 16.46
N VAL A 166 -24.44 -50.96 16.72
CA VAL A 166 -23.70 -52.20 17.02
C VAL A 166 -24.15 -52.79 18.35
N LEU A 167 -24.29 -51.96 19.40
CA LEU A 167 -24.74 -52.40 20.72
C LEU A 167 -26.15 -53.01 20.69
N ALA A 168 -27.06 -52.46 19.89
CA ALA A 168 -28.41 -53.00 19.71
C ALA A 168 -28.44 -54.45 19.17
N LYS A 169 -27.32 -54.95 18.62
CA LYS A 169 -27.19 -56.31 18.08
C LYS A 169 -26.50 -57.30 19.02
N VAL A 170 -25.97 -56.87 20.17
CA VAL A 170 -25.20 -57.72 21.11
C VAL A 170 -26.08 -58.12 22.32
N SER A 171 -25.93 -59.36 22.80
CA SER A 171 -26.72 -59.93 23.91
C SER A 171 -26.54 -59.16 25.24
N PRO A 172 -27.59 -58.95 26.05
CA PRO A 172 -27.54 -58.09 27.24
C PRO A 172 -26.60 -58.55 28.38
N ALA A 173 -26.14 -59.80 28.39
CA ALA A 173 -25.31 -60.35 29.46
C ALA A 173 -23.83 -59.93 29.40
N ASP A 174 -23.32 -59.51 28.23
CA ASP A 174 -21.89 -59.23 28.02
C ASP A 174 -21.54 -57.72 28.01
N ASN A 175 -22.52 -56.84 28.21
CA ASN A 175 -22.44 -55.44 27.76
C ASN A 175 -22.37 -54.35 28.86
N LEU A 176 -22.52 -54.68 30.15
CA LEU A 176 -22.72 -53.66 31.18
C LEU A 176 -21.49 -52.73 31.37
N GLU A 177 -20.28 -53.27 31.26
CA GLU A 177 -19.05 -52.47 31.42
C GLU A 177 -18.78 -51.55 30.22
N ILE A 178 -19.04 -52.03 29.00
CA ILE A 178 -18.86 -51.26 27.75
C ILE A 178 -19.88 -50.11 27.69
N ASP A 179 -21.13 -50.39 28.06
CA ASP A 179 -22.21 -49.41 28.11
C ASP A 179 -21.94 -48.29 29.14
N LEU A 180 -21.38 -48.62 30.31
CA LEU A 180 -20.98 -47.62 31.30
C LEU A 180 -19.82 -46.74 30.82
N LYS A 181 -18.81 -47.31 30.17
CA LYS A 181 -17.68 -46.54 29.61
C LYS A 181 -18.11 -45.62 28.46
N LEU A 182 -19.04 -46.08 27.61
CA LEU A 182 -19.59 -45.27 26.53
C LEU A 182 -20.46 -44.13 27.05
N ARG A 183 -21.30 -44.37 28.06
CA ARG A 183 -22.07 -43.29 28.71
C ARG A 183 -21.17 -42.26 29.39
N ASP A 184 -20.08 -42.68 30.03
CA ASP A 184 -19.11 -41.76 30.62
C ASP A 184 -18.35 -40.95 29.55
N TRP A 185 -17.92 -41.61 28.47
CA TRP A 185 -17.27 -40.94 27.33
C TRP A 185 -18.20 -39.93 26.65
N SER A 186 -19.44 -40.31 26.39
CA SER A 186 -20.48 -39.43 25.83
C SER A 186 -20.71 -38.20 26.72
N ARG A 187 -20.82 -38.39 28.05
CA ARG A 187 -21.02 -37.29 29.00
C ARG A 187 -19.81 -36.32 29.04
N LYS A 188 -18.59 -36.86 29.00
CA LYS A 188 -17.35 -36.06 28.91
C LYS A 188 -17.27 -35.28 27.59
N MET A 189 -17.64 -35.90 26.47
CA MET A 189 -17.67 -35.24 25.16
C MET A 189 -18.71 -34.11 25.09
N ILE A 190 -19.93 -34.33 25.59
CA ILE A 190 -20.95 -33.28 25.67
C ILE A 190 -20.46 -32.09 26.50
N THR A 191 -19.77 -32.37 27.61
CA THR A 191 -19.21 -31.32 28.48
C THR A 191 -18.10 -30.54 27.78
N TYR A 192 -17.22 -31.22 27.03
CA TYR A 192 -16.17 -30.59 26.23
C TYR A 192 -16.75 -29.68 25.14
N LEU A 193 -17.73 -30.18 24.38
CA LEU A 193 -18.40 -29.41 23.33
C LEU A 193 -19.10 -28.16 23.90
N ASN A 194 -19.86 -28.29 24.99
CA ASN A 194 -20.51 -27.14 25.63
C ASN A 194 -19.51 -26.09 26.13
N PHE A 195 -18.34 -26.50 26.60
CA PHE A 195 -17.31 -25.59 27.08
C PHE A 195 -16.60 -24.84 25.93
N SER A 196 -16.40 -25.50 24.80
CA SER A 196 -15.83 -24.89 23.59
C SER A 196 -16.77 -23.85 22.98
N TYR A 197 -18.08 -24.11 22.95
CA TYR A 197 -19.08 -23.17 22.43
C TYR A 197 -19.31 -21.92 23.30
N LEU A 198 -18.99 -21.97 24.60
CA LEU A 198 -19.11 -20.82 25.52
C LEU A 198 -17.93 -19.83 25.44
N LYS A 199 -16.87 -20.17 24.69
CA LYS A 199 -15.64 -19.35 24.57
C LYS A 199 -15.56 -18.50 23.30
N ILE A 200 -16.55 -18.62 22.41
CA ILE A 200 -16.74 -17.78 21.21
C ILE A 200 -17.62 -16.59 21.58
#